data_AF-A0A8J7EAL7-F1
#
_entry.id   AF-A0A8J7EAL7-F1
#
_cell.length_a   1.000
_cell.length_b   1.000
_cell.length_c   1.000
_cell.angle_alpha   90.00
_cell.angle_beta   90.00
_cell.angle_gamma   90.00
#
_symmetry.space_group_name_H-M   'P 1'
#
loop_
_entity.id
_entity.type
_entity.pdbx_description
1 polymer ?
#
loop_
_entity_poly.entity_id
_entity_poly.type
_entity_poly.pdbx_seq_one_letter_code
_entity_poly.pdbx_strand_id
1 'polypeptide(L)'
;MPFTLNGIGTTYYGKRDCTADGSYVTTEWMVFLYLPVLPIGSYRVMPTEQGANLIFYYSTKYTVKQVPLCWPQVRSGYIVTGSILGVLMAPLVGPAIATIPLSSLMIAILLLYAIAFFLFLKPQKIPKTPSAPPTNVTVDCQPYQVLPRGRGDGEQRSGGDSSKKAHKKRNLPALA
;
A
#
# COMPACT_ATOMS: atom_id res chain seq x y z
N MET A 1 2.62 12.29 -4.06
CA MET A 1 2.56 11.00 -3.35
C MET A 1 1.59 11.17 -2.19
N PRO A 2 0.78 10.15 -1.85
CA PRO A 2 -0.12 10.22 -0.72
C PRO A 2 0.63 10.52 0.58
N PHE A 3 -0.03 11.24 1.48
CA PHE A 3 0.55 11.66 2.75
C PHE A 3 -0.48 11.53 3.86
N THR A 4 -0.05 11.00 5.00
CA THR A 4 -0.89 10.83 6.19
C THR A 4 -0.20 11.43 7.41
N LEU A 5 -0.94 12.18 8.21
CA LEU A 5 -0.54 12.68 9.51
C LEU A 5 -1.52 12.15 10.56
N ASN A 6 -1.04 11.35 11.52
CA ASN A 6 -1.86 10.77 12.59
C ASN A 6 -3.13 10.04 12.10
N GLY A 7 -3.03 9.32 10.98
CA GLY A 7 -4.15 8.57 10.41
C GLY A 7 -5.18 9.42 9.64
N ILE A 8 -4.90 10.71 9.43
CA ILE A 8 -5.68 11.61 8.56
C ILE A 8 -4.84 11.96 7.34
N GLY A 9 -5.41 11.83 6.15
CA GLY A 9 -4.73 12.20 4.90
C GLY A 9 -5.18 11.33 3.74
N THR A 10 -4.24 11.02 2.83
CA THR A 10 -4.50 10.10 1.72
C THR A 10 -3.49 8.96 1.71
N THR A 11 -3.91 7.77 1.27
CA THR A 11 -3.04 6.59 1.14
C THR A 11 -3.48 5.70 -0.01
N TYR A 12 -2.54 4.94 -0.57
CA TYR A 12 -2.85 3.91 -1.56
C TYR A 12 -3.19 2.60 -0.87
N TYR A 13 -4.35 2.03 -1.19
CA TYR A 13 -4.76 0.71 -0.72
C TYR A 13 -5.06 -0.26 -1.87
N GLY A 14 -4.57 -1.48 -1.69
CA GLY A 14 -4.79 -2.61 -2.59
C GLY A 14 -3.94 -2.56 -3.86
N LYS A 15 -3.80 -3.73 -4.50
CA LYS A 15 -3.19 -3.91 -5.81
C LYS A 15 -4.10 -4.83 -6.63
N ARG A 16 -4.38 -4.46 -7.88
CA ARG A 16 -5.19 -5.25 -8.83
C ARG A 16 -4.64 -5.10 -10.24
N ASP A 17 -5.06 -5.98 -11.14
CA ASP A 17 -4.75 -5.93 -12.58
C ASP A 17 -3.25 -5.84 -12.84
N CYS A 18 -2.48 -6.70 -12.16
CA CYS A 18 -1.05 -6.81 -12.34
C CYS A 18 -0.74 -7.34 -13.75
N THR A 19 0.21 -6.68 -14.41
CA THR A 19 0.68 -7.05 -15.75
C THR A 19 2.12 -7.58 -15.66
N ALA A 20 2.55 -8.35 -16.67
CA ALA A 20 3.91 -8.91 -16.74
C ALA A 20 5.02 -7.86 -16.59
N ASP A 21 4.75 -6.61 -16.99
CA ASP A 21 5.68 -5.46 -16.83
C ASP A 21 5.82 -4.99 -15.36
N GLY A 22 5.20 -5.67 -14.40
CA GLY A 22 5.18 -5.27 -12.98
C GLY A 22 4.27 -4.08 -12.67
N SER A 23 3.53 -3.57 -13.67
CA SER A 23 2.55 -2.50 -13.46
C SER A 23 1.30 -3.03 -12.75
N TYR A 24 0.71 -2.23 -11.86
CA TYR A 24 -0.50 -2.59 -11.10
C TYR A 24 -1.42 -1.39 -10.87
N VAL A 25 -2.71 -1.64 -10.67
CA VAL A 25 -3.72 -0.64 -10.29
C VAL A 25 -3.86 -0.59 -8.77
N THR A 26 -3.88 0.62 -8.22
CA THR A 26 -4.12 0.90 -6.80
C THR A 26 -5.16 2.00 -6.63
N THR A 27 -5.88 2.00 -5.52
CA THR A 27 -6.88 3.05 -5.22
C THR A 27 -6.33 3.97 -4.15
N GLU A 28 -6.38 5.27 -4.42
CA GLU A 28 -6.12 6.29 -3.41
C GLU A 28 -7.37 6.51 -2.57
N TRP A 29 -7.20 6.42 -1.27
CA TRP A 29 -8.26 6.65 -0.29
C TRP A 29 -7.91 7.85 0.57
N MET A 30 -8.90 8.69 0.81
CA MET A 30 -8.91 9.58 1.95
C MET A 30 -9.10 8.74 3.21
N VAL A 31 -8.13 8.81 4.13
CA VAL A 31 -8.17 8.12 5.40
C VAL A 31 -8.49 9.09 6.53
N PHE A 32 -9.29 8.62 7.47
CA PHE A 32 -9.54 9.28 8.75
C PHE A 32 -9.45 8.23 9.85
N LEU A 33 -8.64 8.48 10.88
CA LEU A 33 -8.32 7.49 11.92
C LEU A 33 -7.92 6.13 11.33
N TYR A 34 -7.10 6.13 10.26
CA TYR A 34 -6.64 4.94 9.53
C TYR A 34 -7.72 4.14 8.81
N LEU A 35 -8.98 4.59 8.82
CA LEU A 35 -10.05 3.97 8.07
C LEU A 35 -10.21 4.66 6.71
N PRO A 36 -10.21 3.92 5.60
CA PRO A 36 -10.45 4.49 4.28
C PRO A 36 -11.91 4.91 4.14
N VAL A 37 -12.15 6.21 4.01
CA VAL A 37 -13.50 6.81 4.00
C VAL A 37 -13.98 7.03 2.57
N LEU A 38 -13.16 7.68 1.75
CA LEU A 38 -13.53 8.07 0.39
C LEU A 38 -12.46 7.64 -0.62
N PRO A 39 -12.82 6.86 -1.67
CA PRO A 39 -11.92 6.60 -2.78
C PRO A 39 -11.82 7.88 -3.62
N ILE A 40 -10.62 8.45 -3.71
CA ILE A 40 -10.35 9.67 -4.47
C ILE A 40 -10.17 9.34 -5.96
N GLY A 41 -9.54 8.22 -6.26
CA GLY A 41 -9.24 7.79 -7.62
C GLY A 41 -8.46 6.49 -7.67
N SER A 42 -8.43 5.87 -8.84
CA SER A 42 -7.59 4.70 -9.11
C SER A 42 -6.43 5.11 -10.01
N TYR A 43 -5.25 4.56 -9.73
CA TYR A 43 -4.00 4.86 -10.42
C TYR A 43 -3.30 3.57 -10.82
N ARG A 44 -2.78 3.54 -12.05
CA ARG A 44 -1.87 2.50 -12.50
C ARG A 44 -0.43 2.95 -12.24
N VAL A 45 0.24 2.22 -11.37
CA VAL A 45 1.65 2.38 -11.03
C VAL A 45 2.46 1.54 -12.00
N MET A 46 3.45 2.14 -12.66
CA MET A 46 4.41 1.46 -13.52
C MET A 46 5.81 1.68 -12.94
N PRO A 47 6.57 0.60 -12.65
CA PRO A 47 7.97 0.75 -12.29
C PRO A 47 8.74 1.29 -13.50
N THR A 48 9.57 2.32 -13.29
CA THR A 48 10.50 2.79 -14.31
C THR A 48 11.88 2.23 -13.94
N GLU A 49 12.42 1.37 -14.79
CA GLU A 49 13.80 0.91 -14.62
C GLU A 49 14.76 2.10 -14.77
N GLN A 50 15.86 2.05 -14.02
CA GLN A 50 17.06 2.89 -14.08
C GLN A 50 17.18 4.02 -13.05
N GLY A 51 17.93 3.66 -12.01
CA GLY A 51 18.81 4.53 -11.26
C GLY A 51 19.97 3.69 -10.73
N ALA A 52 20.83 3.19 -11.63
CA ALA A 52 22.08 2.55 -11.22
C ALA A 52 23.03 3.62 -10.70
N ASN A 53 22.97 3.91 -9.40
CA ASN A 53 24.04 4.61 -8.71
C ASN A 53 24.80 3.58 -7.88
N LEU A 54 26.02 3.29 -8.34
CA LEU A 54 27.11 2.73 -7.57
C LEU A 54 27.15 3.48 -6.22
N ILE A 55 27.16 2.77 -5.09
CA ILE A 55 27.42 3.32 -3.73
C ILE A 55 26.15 3.77 -2.94
N PHE A 56 25.15 2.90 -2.71
CA PHE A 56 24.20 2.96 -1.55
C PHE A 56 22.77 3.56 -1.66
N TYR A 57 22.23 3.99 -2.81
CA TYR A 57 20.80 4.40 -2.85
C TYR A 57 20.04 3.93 -4.09
N TYR A 58 19.20 2.90 -3.93
CA TYR A 58 18.20 2.51 -4.92
C TYR A 58 17.00 3.47 -4.83
N SER A 59 16.91 4.43 -5.76
CA SER A 59 15.71 5.23 -5.96
C SER A 59 14.95 4.67 -7.17
N THR A 60 14.00 3.76 -6.93
CA THR A 60 13.10 3.30 -7.99
C THR A 60 12.16 4.45 -8.33
N LYS A 61 12.24 4.95 -9.56
CA LYS A 61 11.28 5.94 -10.06
C LYS A 61 10.00 5.21 -10.43
N TYR A 62 8.87 5.76 -10.02
CA TYR A 62 7.55 5.23 -10.35
C TYR A 62 6.79 6.26 -11.15
N THR A 63 6.17 5.81 -12.25
CA THR A 63 5.23 6.62 -13.01
C THR A 63 3.82 6.19 -12.66
N VAL A 64 2.98 7.15 -12.26
CA VAL A 64 1.57 6.92 -11.92
C VAL A 64 0.67 7.54 -12.98
N LYS A 65 -0.24 6.76 -13.56
CA LYS A 65 -1.26 7.23 -14.49
C LYS A 65 -2.65 7.04 -13.88
N GLN A 66 -3.51 8.04 -14.00
CA GLN A 66 -4.90 7.93 -13.53
C GLN A 66 -5.69 6.98 -14.44
N VAL A 67 -6.47 6.10 -13.83
CA VAL A 67 -7.33 5.11 -14.52
C VAL A 67 -8.76 5.22 -13.98
N PRO A 68 -9.79 4.77 -14.73
CA PRO A 68 -11.15 4.72 -14.21
C PRO A 68 -11.19 3.94 -12.89
N LEU A 69 -12.10 4.35 -12.01
CA LEU A 69 -12.19 3.81 -10.66
C LEU A 69 -12.45 2.29 -10.70
N CYS A 70 -11.55 1.49 -10.10
CA CYS A 70 -11.68 0.04 -10.06
C CYS A 70 -12.70 -0.37 -8.99
N TRP A 71 -13.98 -0.33 -9.34
CA TRP A 71 -15.11 -0.67 -8.46
C TRP A 71 -14.98 -1.99 -7.68
N PRO A 72 -14.44 -3.09 -8.25
CA PRO A 72 -14.23 -4.31 -7.47
C PRO A 72 -13.30 -4.11 -6.27
N GLN A 73 -12.24 -3.31 -6.42
CA GLN A 73 -11.30 -2.99 -5.34
C GLN A 73 -11.92 -2.01 -4.34
N VAL A 74 -12.67 -1.01 -4.83
CA VAL A 74 -13.41 -0.06 -3.97
C VAL A 74 -14.42 -0.79 -3.09
N ARG A 75 -15.21 -1.71 -3.67
CA ARG A 75 -16.20 -2.51 -2.92
C ARG A 75 -15.51 -3.36 -1.85
N SER A 76 -14.40 -4.00 -2.18
CA SER A 76 -13.64 -4.79 -1.20
C SER A 76 -13.13 -3.92 -0.05
N GLY A 77 -12.65 -2.71 -0.34
CA GLY A 77 -12.25 -1.75 0.70
C GLY A 77 -13.40 -1.41 1.64
N TYR A 78 -14.57 -1.09 1.09
CA TYR A 78 -15.75 -0.77 1.88
C TYR A 78 -16.29 -1.93 2.71
N ILE A 79 -16.23 -3.17 2.20
CA ILE A 79 -16.61 -4.35 2.98
C ILE A 79 -15.72 -4.47 4.21
N VAL A 80 -14.39 -4.39 4.04
CA VAL A 80 -13.44 -4.51 5.16
C VAL A 80 -13.64 -3.39 6.18
N THR A 81 -13.70 -2.14 5.73
CA THR A 81 -13.91 -0.99 6.61
C THR A 81 -15.26 -1.02 7.31
N GLY A 82 -16.32 -1.41 6.59
CA GLY A 82 -17.65 -1.59 7.14
C GLY A 82 -17.72 -2.71 8.18
N SER A 83 -17.04 -3.83 7.95
CA SER A 83 -16.94 -4.92 8.94
C SER A 83 -16.23 -4.46 10.21
N ILE A 84 -15.12 -3.73 10.10
CA ILE A 84 -14.39 -3.20 11.26
C ILE A 84 -15.28 -2.22 12.04
N LEU A 85 -15.90 -1.26 11.36
CA LEU A 85 -16.80 -0.30 12.00
C LEU A 85 -18.02 -0.98 12.63
N GLY A 86 -18.59 -1.97 11.97
CA GLY A 86 -19.72 -2.74 12.48
C GLY A 86 -19.38 -3.46 13.78
N VAL A 87 -18.22 -4.13 13.85
CA VAL A 87 -17.74 -4.79 15.07
C VAL A 87 -17.49 -3.77 16.19
N LEU A 88 -16.90 -2.62 15.89
CA LEU A 88 -16.64 -1.57 16.88
C LEU A 88 -17.92 -0.92 17.41
N MET A 89 -18.93 -0.73 16.56
CA MET A 89 -20.18 -0.05 16.92
C MET A 89 -21.25 -1.00 17.48
N ALA A 90 -21.15 -2.32 17.23
CA ALA A 90 -22.10 -3.33 17.71
C ALA A 90 -22.43 -3.24 19.20
N PRO A 91 -21.48 -3.12 20.15
CA PRO A 91 -21.80 -3.06 21.58
C PRO A 91 -22.53 -1.76 21.98
N LEU A 92 -22.29 -0.66 21.26
CA LEU A 92 -22.92 0.63 21.53
C LEU A 92 -24.33 0.72 20.95
N VAL A 93 -24.52 0.22 19.73
CA VAL A 93 -25.76 0.38 18.97
C VAL A 93 -26.75 -0.76 19.26
N GLY A 94 -26.25 -1.97 19.54
CA GLY A 94 -27.07 -3.15 19.84
C GLY A 94 -28.20 -2.93 20.85
N PRO A 95 -27.94 -2.42 22.07
CA PRO A 95 -28.99 -2.19 23.07
C PRO A 95 -29.98 -1.09 22.66
N ALA A 96 -29.54 -0.09 21.89
CA ALA A 96 -30.40 0.99 21.42
C ALA A 96 -31.37 0.52 20.31
N ILE A 97 -30.96 -0.40 19.43
CA ILE A 97 -31.86 -0.94 18.39
C ILE A 97 -33.08 -1.62 19.01
N ALA A 98 -32.91 -2.29 20.16
CA ALA A 98 -34.00 -3.00 20.83
C ALA A 98 -35.07 -2.06 21.43
N THR A 99 -34.75 -0.79 21.66
CA THR A 99 -35.68 0.20 22.24
C THR A 99 -36.33 1.10 21.19
N ILE A 100 -35.82 1.10 19.96
CA ILE A 100 -36.35 1.93 18.86
C ILE A 100 -37.55 1.22 18.20
N PRO A 101 -38.70 1.89 18.02
CA PRO A 101 -39.84 1.29 17.34
C PRO A 101 -39.52 1.00 15.87
N LEU A 102 -40.00 -0.15 15.35
CA LEU A 102 -39.74 -0.61 13.98
C LEU A 102 -40.07 0.45 12.91
N SER A 103 -41.11 1.25 13.12
CA SER A 103 -41.53 2.32 12.19
C SER A 103 -40.45 3.38 11.99
N SER A 104 -39.73 3.75 13.05
CA SER A 104 -38.64 4.73 12.99
C SER A 104 -37.45 4.19 12.18
N LEU A 105 -37.12 2.91 12.35
CA LEU A 105 -36.07 2.23 11.59
C LEU A 105 -36.39 2.19 10.09
N MET A 106 -37.64 1.86 9.73
CA MET A 106 -38.07 1.81 8.33
C MET A 106 -37.94 3.18 7.65
N ILE A 107 -38.36 4.26 8.33
CA ILE A 107 -38.23 5.62 7.79
C ILE A 107 -36.75 5.99 7.61
N ALA A 108 -35.90 5.70 8.59
CA ALA A 108 -34.47 6.00 8.52
C ALA A 108 -33.78 5.24 7.37
N ILE A 109 -34.09 3.95 7.18
CA ILE A 109 -33.54 3.14 6.08
C ILE A 109 -33.99 3.68 4.72
N LEU A 110 -35.27 4.05 4.58
CA LEU A 110 -35.79 4.63 3.34
C LEU A 110 -35.12 5.97 3.00
N LEU A 111 -34.91 6.84 4.00
CA LEU A 111 -34.19 8.10 3.81
C LEU A 111 -32.73 7.88 3.40
N LEU A 112 -32.04 6.93 4.03
CA LEU A 112 -30.68 6.55 3.64
C LEU A 112 -30.62 6.02 2.21
N TYR A 113 -31.58 5.19 1.81
CA TYR A 113 -31.65 4.65 0.45
C TYR A 113 -31.93 5.76 -0.58
N ALA A 114 -32.83 6.70 -0.26
CA ALA A 114 -33.09 7.86 -1.09
C ALA A 114 -31.84 8.75 -1.24
N ILE A 115 -31.14 9.06 -0.15
CA ILE A 115 -29.89 9.84 -0.19
C ILE A 115 -28.82 9.10 -1.01
N ALA A 116 -28.64 7.80 -0.78
CA ALA A 116 -27.70 6.98 -1.55
C ALA A 116 -28.05 6.98 -3.03
N PHE A 117 -29.34 6.83 -3.38
CA PHE A 117 -29.83 6.91 -4.75
C PHE A 117 -29.51 8.26 -5.39
N PHE A 118 -29.79 9.38 -4.71
CA PHE A 118 -29.46 10.73 -5.20
C PHE A 118 -27.96 10.98 -5.35
N LEU A 119 -27.13 10.44 -4.46
CA LEU A 119 -25.67 10.54 -4.57
C LEU A 119 -25.14 9.65 -5.70
N PHE A 120 -25.73 8.47 -5.92
CA PHE A 120 -25.35 7.53 -6.96
C PHE A 120 -25.83 7.96 -8.36
N LEU A 121 -26.89 8.76 -8.43
CA LEU A 121 -27.35 9.42 -9.65
C LEU A 121 -26.38 10.50 -10.17
N LYS A 122 -25.34 10.90 -9.42
CA LYS A 122 -24.32 11.79 -9.96
C LYS A 122 -23.43 11.00 -10.92
N PRO A 123 -23.53 11.23 -12.25
CA PRO A 123 -22.71 10.53 -13.22
C PRO A 123 -21.24 10.88 -12.97
N GLN A 124 -20.42 9.86 -12.75
CA GLN A 124 -18.97 10.01 -12.75
C GLN A 124 -18.56 10.38 -14.19
N LYS A 125 -18.23 11.66 -14.42
CA LYS A 125 -17.66 12.11 -15.70
C LYS A 125 -16.25 11.54 -15.81
N ILE A 126 -16.08 10.55 -16.67
CA ILE A 126 -14.79 9.91 -16.94
C ILE A 126 -14.02 10.77 -17.96
N PRO A 127 -12.78 11.21 -17.68
CA PRO A 127 -11.88 11.67 -18.72
C PRO A 127 -11.61 10.52 -19.69
N LYS A 128 -12.04 10.65 -20.95
CA LYS A 128 -11.74 9.67 -22.00
C LYS A 128 -10.25 9.75 -22.32
N THR A 129 -9.44 8.89 -21.71
CA THR A 129 -8.09 8.60 -22.18
C THR A 129 -8.12 7.27 -22.93
N PRO A 130 -7.50 7.15 -24.12
CA PRO A 130 -7.48 5.91 -24.87
C PRO A 130 -6.72 4.83 -24.09
N SER A 131 -7.44 3.88 -23.48
CA SER A 131 -6.86 2.68 -22.91
C SER A 131 -6.68 1.66 -24.02
N ALA A 132 -5.43 1.40 -24.40
CA ALA A 132 -5.07 0.22 -25.19
C ALA A 132 -5.55 -1.06 -24.47
N PRO A 133 -5.91 -2.12 -25.21
CA PRO A 133 -6.54 -3.31 -24.65
C PRO A 133 -5.53 -4.10 -23.78
N PRO A 134 -5.94 -4.67 -22.64
CA PRO A 134 -5.07 -5.57 -21.91
C PRO A 134 -5.04 -6.93 -22.61
N THR A 135 -3.87 -7.28 -23.14
CA THR A 135 -3.54 -8.67 -23.48
C THR A 135 -3.63 -9.50 -22.20
N ASN A 136 -4.46 -10.53 -22.26
CA ASN A 136 -4.83 -11.43 -21.17
C ASN A 136 -3.59 -12.18 -20.65
N VAL A 137 -2.87 -11.61 -19.69
CA VAL A 137 -1.93 -12.33 -18.85
C VAL A 137 -2.23 -11.93 -17.41
N THR A 138 -3.09 -12.69 -16.75
CA THR A 138 -3.30 -12.61 -15.30
C THR A 138 -2.01 -13.05 -14.62
N VAL A 139 -1.11 -12.09 -14.39
CA VAL A 139 0.02 -12.29 -13.49
C VAL A 139 -0.52 -12.09 -12.09
N ASP A 140 -0.42 -13.13 -11.26
CA ASP A 140 -0.80 -13.01 -9.85
C ASP A 140 -0.02 -11.86 -9.22
N CYS A 141 -0.74 -10.92 -8.60
CA CYS A 141 -0.14 -9.83 -7.86
C CYS A 141 0.57 -10.41 -6.63
N GLN A 142 1.81 -10.90 -6.80
CA GLN A 142 2.65 -11.26 -5.67
C GLN A 142 2.67 -10.05 -4.72
N PRO A 143 2.43 -10.26 -3.41
CA PRO A 143 2.70 -9.20 -2.45
C PRO A 143 4.15 -8.80 -2.69
N TYR A 144 4.40 -7.48 -2.79
CA TYR A 144 5.78 -7.01 -2.84
C TYR A 144 6.44 -7.56 -1.58
N GLN A 145 7.21 -8.63 -1.73
CA GLN A 145 8.03 -9.11 -0.66
C GLN A 145 8.95 -7.93 -0.39
N VAL A 146 8.77 -7.31 0.76
CA VAL A 146 9.85 -6.58 1.39
C VAL A 146 10.94 -7.62 1.47
N LEU A 147 11.88 -7.59 0.51
CA LEU A 147 13.06 -8.43 0.55
C LEU A 147 13.57 -8.32 1.99
N PRO A 148 13.70 -9.44 2.71
CA PRO A 148 14.09 -9.41 4.11
C PRO A 148 15.33 -8.54 4.18
N ARG A 149 15.25 -7.44 4.94
CA ARG A 149 16.40 -6.62 5.32
C ARG A 149 17.40 -7.63 5.89
N GLY A 150 18.41 -7.98 5.10
CA GLY A 150 19.37 -9.03 5.43
C GLY A 150 19.85 -8.78 6.85
N ARG A 151 19.40 -9.64 7.77
CA ARG A 151 19.87 -9.67 9.13
C ARG A 151 21.33 -10.07 8.99
N GLY A 152 22.22 -9.09 9.17
CA GLY A 152 23.65 -9.32 9.19
C GLY A 152 23.94 -10.17 10.41
N ASP A 153 23.94 -11.48 10.22
CA ASP A 153 24.43 -12.44 11.20
C ASP A 153 25.96 -12.29 11.20
N GLY A 154 26.42 -11.32 12.00
CA GLY A 154 27.82 -11.16 12.35
C GLY A 154 28.24 -12.31 13.25
N GLU A 155 28.65 -13.42 12.63
CA GLU A 155 29.43 -14.49 13.24
C GLU A 155 30.69 -13.88 13.87
N GLN A 156 30.64 -13.62 15.18
CA GLN A 156 31.80 -13.25 15.99
C GLN A 156 32.69 -14.49 16.16
N ARG A 157 33.59 -14.72 15.21
CA ARG A 157 34.80 -15.50 15.47
C ARG A 157 35.83 -14.61 16.17
N SER A 158 35.73 -14.59 17.49
CA SER A 158 36.82 -14.21 18.40
C SER A 158 37.89 -15.31 18.35
N GLY A 159 39.03 -15.03 17.74
CA GLY A 159 40.19 -15.91 17.65
C GLY A 159 41.44 -15.05 17.83
N GLY A 160 42.09 -15.21 18.98
CA GLY A 160 43.02 -14.25 19.56
C GLY A 160 44.27 -13.93 18.74
N ASP A 161 44.80 -12.73 18.99
CA ASP A 161 46.24 -12.52 18.92
C ASP A 161 46.70 -11.77 20.17
N SER A 162 47.38 -12.50 21.04
CA SER A 162 48.02 -11.97 22.23
C SER A 162 49.49 -12.33 22.14
N SER A 163 50.31 -11.29 21.97
CA SER A 163 51.65 -11.19 22.54
C SER A 163 52.64 -12.30 22.20
N LYS A 164 53.65 -11.97 21.39
CA LYS A 164 55.04 -12.31 21.72
C LYS A 164 56.08 -11.44 21.00
N LYS A 165 56.79 -10.69 21.83
CA LYS A 165 58.11 -10.09 21.59
C LYS A 165 59.13 -11.16 21.20
N ALA A 166 60.03 -10.85 20.25
CA ALA A 166 61.48 -11.14 20.28
C ALA A 166 62.07 -10.74 18.92
N HIS A 167 62.86 -9.67 18.82
CA HIS A 167 64.31 -9.63 19.02
C HIS A 167 65.12 -10.32 17.91
N LYS A 168 66.21 -9.64 17.50
CA LYS A 168 67.38 -10.11 16.70
C LYS A 168 67.36 -9.66 15.22
N LYS A 169 67.96 -8.51 14.89
CA LYS A 169 69.39 -8.22 14.62
C LYS A 169 69.98 -8.87 13.35
N ARG A 170 70.50 -7.99 12.48
CA ARG A 170 71.64 -8.06 11.52
C ARG A 170 71.22 -7.82 10.06
N ASN A 171 71.67 -6.71 9.46
CA ASN A 171 72.88 -6.53 8.63
C ASN A 171 72.75 -7.29 7.29
N LEU A 172 73.08 -6.83 6.09
CA LEU A 172 73.71 -5.64 5.47
C LEU A 172 73.38 -5.78 3.94
N PRO A 173 73.73 -4.81 3.07
CA PRO A 173 73.33 -4.71 1.66
C PRO A 173 74.34 -5.36 0.68
N ALA A 174 73.95 -5.51 -0.60
CA ALA A 174 74.77 -5.40 -1.83
C ALA A 174 74.00 -6.03 -3.01
N LEU A 175 73.70 -5.25 -4.06
CA LEU A 175 74.34 -5.30 -5.39
C LEU A 175 74.21 -6.64 -6.13
N ALA A 176 73.41 -6.64 -7.20
CA ALA A 176 73.87 -6.84 -8.58
C ALA A 176 72.70 -6.56 -9.54
#